data_AF-A0A1E4JUK2-F1
#
_entry.id   AF-A0A1E4JUK2-F1
#
_cell.length_a   1.000
_cell.length_b   1.000
_cell.length_c   1.000
_cell.angle_alpha   90.00
_cell.angle_beta   90.00
_cell.angle_gamma   90.00
#
_symmetry.space_group_name_H-M   'P 1'
#
loop_
_entity.id
_entity.type
_entity.pdbx_description
1 polymer ?
#
loop_
_entity_poly.entity_id
_entity_poly.type
_entity_poly.pdbx_seq_one_letter_code
_entity_poly.pdbx_strand_id
1 'polypeptide(L)'
;MRKHLEPLRKASAAYRKEIAALKRKLQESERRSVALAKRGGKVAKDETADAPEKQTRFVPKGLKSLRVRLGLSAAELASLLGVTGQSVYNWEQKKSTPRAAQLAQLAELRKLGKKAVRARLGGEAVEAVEEAAAPKRPRKPRKAAEAKPSRTRRPRKSATADTAVEA
;
A
#
# COMPACT_ATOMS: atom_id res chain seq x y z
N MET A 1 19.97 59.53 -8.59
CA MET A 1 19.94 58.19 -9.23
C MET A 1 20.74 57.12 -8.50
N ARG A 2 22.05 57.25 -8.25
CA ARG A 2 22.86 56.15 -7.64
C ARG A 2 22.42 55.73 -6.21
N LYS A 3 22.02 56.67 -5.35
CA LYS A 3 21.62 56.41 -3.95
C LYS A 3 20.37 55.49 -3.82
N HIS A 4 19.45 55.52 -4.79
CA HIS A 4 18.25 54.67 -4.75
C HIS A 4 18.53 53.21 -5.14
N LEU A 5 19.67 52.93 -5.77
CA LEU A 5 20.04 51.58 -6.21
C LEU A 5 20.87 50.82 -5.15
N GLU A 6 21.42 51.52 -4.16
CA GLU A 6 22.21 50.92 -3.07
C GLU A 6 21.42 49.90 -2.22
N PRO A 7 20.16 50.17 -1.82
CA PRO A 7 19.34 49.17 -1.11
C PRO A 7 19.11 47.91 -1.96
N LEU A 8 18.84 48.08 -3.26
CA LEU A 8 18.60 46.97 -4.19
C LEU A 8 19.88 46.13 -4.40
N ARG A 9 21.03 46.78 -4.54
CA ARG A 9 22.34 46.10 -4.62
C ARG A 9 22.65 45.32 -3.35
N LYS A 10 22.39 45.90 -2.17
CA LYS A 10 22.58 45.24 -0.87
C LYS A 10 21.68 44.01 -0.73
N ALA A 11 20.41 44.12 -1.11
CA ALA A 11 19.48 42.98 -1.15
C ALA A 11 19.96 41.89 -2.13
N SER A 12 20.40 42.26 -3.33
CA SER A 12 20.93 41.30 -4.32
C SER A 12 22.17 40.55 -3.80
N ALA A 13 23.02 41.21 -3.01
CA ALA A 13 24.20 40.59 -2.42
C ALA A 13 23.82 39.65 -1.26
N ALA A 14 22.81 40.01 -0.47
CA ALA A 14 22.24 39.14 0.57
C ALA A 14 21.61 37.88 -0.03
N TYR A 15 20.75 38.02 -1.04
CA TYR A 15 20.13 36.87 -1.72
C TYR A 15 21.16 35.94 -2.37
N ARG A 16 22.21 36.48 -2.99
CA ARG A 16 23.29 35.64 -3.54
C ARG A 16 24.01 34.83 -2.46
N LYS A 17 24.23 35.41 -1.28
CA LYS A 17 24.82 34.70 -0.13
C LYS A 17 23.88 33.62 0.41
N GLU A 18 22.59 33.92 0.53
CA GLU A 18 21.57 32.96 0.98
C GLU A 18 21.42 31.80 -0.01
N ILE A 19 21.35 32.09 -1.31
CA ILE A 19 21.31 31.07 -2.37
C ILE A 19 22.55 30.17 -2.29
N ALA A 20 23.74 30.74 -2.08
CA ALA A 20 24.96 29.96 -1.90
C ALA A 20 24.90 29.09 -0.62
N ALA A 21 24.39 29.62 0.49
CA ALA A 21 24.24 28.87 1.74
C ALA A 21 23.23 27.72 1.60
N LEU A 22 22.10 27.95 0.93
CA LEU A 22 21.09 26.93 0.65
C LEU A 22 21.63 25.83 -0.26
N LYS A 23 22.34 26.21 -1.34
CA LYS A 23 22.99 25.24 -2.24
C LYS A 23 24.00 24.37 -1.50
N ARG A 24 24.80 24.94 -0.60
CA ARG A 24 25.75 24.16 0.23
C ARG A 24 25.03 23.18 1.16
N LYS A 25 23.96 23.62 1.83
CA LYS A 25 23.14 22.75 2.69
C LYS A 25 22.52 21.60 1.90
N LEU A 26 22.04 21.88 0.70
CA LEU A 26 21.46 20.87 -0.20
C LEU A 26 22.53 19.84 -0.60
N GLN A 27 23.70 20.30 -1.06
CA GLN A 27 24.81 19.40 -1.40
C GLN A 27 25.28 18.56 -0.20
N GLU A 28 25.33 19.14 1.00
CA GLU A 28 25.68 18.40 2.21
C GLU A 28 24.63 17.33 2.56
N SER A 29 23.35 17.66 2.42
CA SER A 29 22.25 16.70 2.61
C SER A 29 22.31 15.58 1.58
N GLU A 30 22.53 15.88 0.30
CA GLU A 30 22.70 14.88 -0.76
C GLU A 30 23.90 13.97 -0.50
N ARG A 31 25.04 14.54 -0.08
CA ARG A 31 26.23 13.75 0.31
C ARG A 31 25.92 12.82 1.47
N ARG A 32 25.20 13.29 2.50
CA ARG A 32 24.76 12.46 3.63
C ARG A 32 23.82 11.35 3.15
N SER A 33 22.86 11.64 2.28
CA SER A 33 21.96 10.64 1.69
C SER A 33 22.71 9.59 0.87
N VAL A 34 23.67 9.98 0.04
CA VAL A 34 24.51 9.05 -0.74
C VAL A 34 25.42 8.23 0.17
N ALA A 35 26.00 8.83 1.21
CA ALA A 35 26.81 8.12 2.19
C ALA A 35 25.96 7.11 2.99
N LEU A 36 24.74 7.47 3.36
CA LEU A 36 23.78 6.57 4.01
C LEU A 36 23.29 5.48 3.05
N ALA A 37 23.07 5.77 1.77
CA ALA A 37 22.72 4.74 0.78
C ALA A 37 23.88 3.75 0.57
N LYS A 38 25.13 4.25 0.49
CA LYS A 38 26.33 3.40 0.40
C LYS A 38 26.55 2.58 1.67
N ARG A 39 26.36 3.15 2.86
CA ARG A 39 26.44 2.43 4.14
C ARG A 39 25.28 1.46 4.31
N GLY A 40 24.07 1.82 3.89
CA GLY A 40 22.88 0.96 3.87
C GLY A 40 23.07 -0.26 2.96
N GLY A 41 23.72 -0.08 1.81
CA GLY A 41 24.12 -1.21 0.95
C GLY A 41 25.23 -2.09 1.54
N LYS A 42 26.06 -1.54 2.46
CA LYS A 42 27.10 -2.29 3.16
C LYS A 42 26.56 -3.03 4.39
N VAL A 43 25.64 -2.41 5.14
CA VAL A 43 24.91 -3.04 6.26
C VAL A 43 23.94 -4.10 5.75
N ALA A 44 23.30 -3.88 4.60
CA ALA A 44 22.47 -4.91 3.96
C ALA A 44 23.26 -6.12 3.43
N LYS A 45 24.60 -6.04 3.33
CA LYS A 45 25.45 -7.17 2.93
C LYS A 45 25.97 -7.98 4.12
N ASP A 46 26.07 -7.38 5.31
CA ASP A 46 26.50 -8.08 6.55
C ASP A 46 25.32 -8.54 7.43
N GLU A 47 24.10 -8.02 7.26
CA GLU A 47 22.89 -8.50 7.97
C GLU A 47 22.09 -9.55 7.18
N THR A 48 22.66 -10.14 6.12
CA THR A 48 22.14 -11.33 5.43
C THR A 48 22.93 -12.59 5.80
N ALA A 49 23.21 -12.75 7.09
CA ALA A 49 23.44 -14.07 7.67
C ALA A 49 22.34 -14.31 8.71
N ASP A 50 21.36 -15.10 8.30
CA ASP A 50 20.24 -15.62 9.09
C ASP A 50 19.10 -14.66 9.44
N ALA A 51 18.33 -14.27 8.43
CA ALA A 51 16.88 -14.20 8.59
C ALA A 51 16.25 -14.71 7.30
N PRO A 52 15.42 -15.77 7.35
CA PRO A 52 14.77 -16.25 6.14
C PRO A 52 13.96 -15.11 5.56
N GLU A 53 13.96 -15.00 4.23
CA GLU A 53 13.05 -14.19 3.44
C GLU A 53 11.60 -14.52 3.84
N LYS A 54 11.16 -13.96 4.96
CA LYS A 54 9.78 -14.05 5.40
C LYS A 54 9.05 -13.11 4.47
N GLN A 55 8.64 -13.67 3.32
CA GLN A 55 7.46 -13.24 2.59
C GLN A 55 6.51 -12.70 3.64
N THR A 56 6.38 -11.37 3.70
CA THR A 56 5.83 -10.72 4.89
C THR A 56 4.35 -11.05 4.90
N ARG A 57 4.01 -12.17 5.53
CA ARG A 57 2.70 -12.76 5.43
C ARG A 57 1.71 -11.73 5.93
N PHE A 58 0.76 -11.37 5.07
CA PHE A 58 -0.27 -10.44 5.48
C PHE A 58 -1.11 -11.08 6.58
N VAL A 59 -1.04 -10.52 7.79
CA VAL A 59 -1.90 -10.92 8.90
C VAL A 59 -2.95 -9.83 9.14
N PRO A 60 -4.22 -10.07 8.80
CA PRO A 60 -5.33 -9.13 9.03
C PRO A 60 -5.44 -8.63 10.46
N LYS A 61 -5.27 -9.54 11.44
CA LYS A 61 -5.28 -9.21 12.87
C LYS A 61 -4.12 -8.26 13.23
N GLY A 62 -2.96 -8.44 12.58
CA GLY A 62 -1.79 -7.57 12.73
C GLY A 62 -2.01 -6.19 12.13
N LEU A 63 -2.81 -6.07 11.07
CA LEU A 63 -3.20 -4.76 10.50
C LEU A 63 -4.08 -3.98 11.48
N LYS A 64 -5.12 -4.61 12.04
CA LYS A 64 -5.98 -3.96 13.04
C LYS A 64 -5.19 -3.56 14.29
N SER A 65 -4.30 -4.42 14.77
CA SER A 65 -3.42 -4.11 15.91
C SER A 65 -2.48 -2.93 15.61
N LEU A 66 -1.88 -2.88 14.42
CA LEU A 66 -1.07 -1.75 13.97
C LEU A 66 -1.86 -0.44 13.98
N ARG A 67 -3.07 -0.46 13.44
CA ARG A 67 -3.97 0.70 13.38
C ARG A 67 -4.28 1.23 14.78
N VAL A 68 -4.67 0.33 15.70
CA VAL A 68 -4.96 0.68 17.10
C VAL A 68 -3.71 1.23 17.80
N ARG A 69 -2.55 0.59 17.63
CA ARG A 69 -1.28 1.03 18.22
C ARG A 69 -0.87 2.43 17.76
N LEU A 70 -1.09 2.75 16.49
CA LEU A 70 -0.83 4.08 15.94
C LEU A 70 -1.94 5.09 16.27
N GLY A 71 -3.11 4.62 16.71
CA GLY A 71 -4.28 5.44 17.01
C GLY A 71 -4.89 6.07 15.76
N LEU A 72 -4.93 5.32 14.66
CA LEU A 72 -5.44 5.77 13.36
C LEU A 72 -6.84 5.21 13.11
N SER A 73 -7.69 5.98 12.43
CA SER A 73 -8.92 5.46 11.85
C SER A 73 -8.61 4.63 10.59
N ALA A 74 -9.58 3.84 10.13
CA ALA A 74 -9.42 3.07 8.89
C ALA A 74 -9.31 3.99 7.67
N ALA A 75 -9.96 5.16 7.71
CA ALA A 75 -9.89 6.17 6.66
C ALA A 75 -8.50 6.82 6.61
N GLU A 76 -7.95 7.23 7.76
CA GLU A 76 -6.61 7.82 7.83
C GLU A 76 -5.51 6.85 7.38
N LEU A 77 -5.63 5.58 7.79
CA LEU A 77 -4.71 4.54 7.30
C LEU A 77 -4.84 4.33 5.79
N ALA A 78 -6.06 4.47 5.26
CA ALA A 78 -6.30 4.33 3.83
C ALA A 78 -5.71 5.51 3.05
N SER A 79 -5.84 6.75 3.56
CA SER A 79 -5.20 7.95 3.00
C SER A 79 -3.68 7.78 2.89
N LEU A 80 -3.03 7.32 3.97
CA LEU A 80 -1.57 7.06 3.99
C LEU A 80 -1.12 5.97 3.01
N LEU A 81 -2.04 5.13 2.55
CA LEU A 81 -1.77 4.01 1.64
C LEU A 81 -2.27 4.31 0.22
N GLY A 82 -2.89 5.48 -0.04
CA GLY A 82 -3.51 5.82 -1.31
C GLY A 82 -4.67 4.88 -1.70
N VAL A 83 -5.39 4.33 -0.70
CA VAL A 83 -6.53 3.43 -0.93
C VAL A 83 -7.80 3.98 -0.28
N THR A 84 -8.95 3.38 -0.60
CA THR A 84 -10.21 3.72 0.06
C THR A 84 -10.31 3.06 1.43
N GLY A 85 -10.99 3.71 2.39
CA GLY A 85 -11.25 3.14 3.72
C GLY A 85 -11.95 1.77 3.67
N GLN A 86 -12.79 1.55 2.64
CA GLN A 86 -13.47 0.28 2.44
C GLN A 86 -12.48 -0.87 2.15
N SER A 87 -11.40 -0.61 1.41
CA SER A 87 -10.36 -1.61 1.14
C SER A 87 -9.66 -2.04 2.43
N VAL A 88 -9.35 -1.09 3.31
CA VAL A 88 -8.75 -1.39 4.62
C VAL A 88 -9.68 -2.26 5.47
N TYR A 89 -10.97 -1.94 5.53
CA TYR A 89 -11.95 -2.78 6.22
C TYR A 89 -12.05 -4.19 5.62
N ASN A 90 -12.04 -4.32 4.30
CA ASN A 90 -12.08 -5.62 3.63
C ASN A 90 -10.83 -6.46 3.96
N TRP A 91 -9.66 -5.83 4.10
CA TRP A 91 -8.43 -6.51 4.51
C TRP A 91 -8.46 -6.94 5.98
N GLU A 92 -8.96 -6.07 6.88
CA GLU A 92 -9.15 -6.42 8.29
C GLU A 92 -10.12 -7.61 8.46
N GLN A 93 -11.14 -7.68 7.60
CA GLN A 93 -12.16 -8.74 7.58
C GLN A 93 -11.77 -9.99 6.77
N LYS A 94 -10.52 -10.10 6.29
CA LYS A 94 -10.07 -11.23 5.43
C LYS A 94 -10.83 -11.40 4.11
N LYS A 95 -11.62 -10.42 3.69
CA LYS A 95 -12.39 -10.47 2.42
C LYS A 95 -11.51 -10.27 1.19
N SER A 96 -10.35 -9.65 1.35
CA SER A 96 -9.39 -9.37 0.28
C SER A 96 -7.98 -9.32 0.85
N THR A 97 -6.99 -9.59 0.00
CA THR A 97 -5.57 -9.44 0.32
C THR A 97 -5.01 -8.18 -0.34
N PRO A 98 -4.17 -7.40 0.38
CA PRO A 98 -3.49 -6.25 -0.21
C PRO A 98 -2.49 -6.70 -1.28
N ARG A 99 -2.27 -5.83 -2.27
CA ARG A 99 -1.26 -6.03 -3.32
C ARG A 99 0.15 -5.91 -2.75
N ALA A 100 1.14 -6.43 -3.47
CA ALA A 100 2.55 -6.40 -3.06
C ALA A 100 3.06 -4.99 -2.72
N ALA A 101 2.70 -3.97 -3.51
CA ALA A 101 3.06 -2.57 -3.25
C ALA A 101 2.51 -2.07 -1.89
N GLN A 102 1.26 -2.40 -1.58
CA GLN A 102 0.61 -2.02 -0.32
C GLN A 102 1.21 -2.76 0.88
N LEU A 103 1.69 -3.99 0.68
CA LEU A 103 2.40 -4.74 1.70
C LEU A 103 3.76 -4.12 2.03
N ALA A 104 4.49 -3.62 1.03
CA ALA A 104 5.73 -2.88 1.25
C ALA A 104 5.47 -1.59 2.05
N GLN A 105 4.47 -0.80 1.66
CA GLN A 105 4.06 0.40 2.40
C GLN A 105 3.63 0.08 3.84
N LEU A 106 2.90 -1.01 4.06
CA LEU A 106 2.55 -1.47 5.41
C LEU A 106 3.77 -1.93 6.22
N ALA A 107 4.79 -2.51 5.59
CA ALA A 107 6.03 -2.86 6.27
C ALA A 107 6.81 -1.62 6.69
N GLU A 108 6.85 -0.58 5.86
CA GLU A 108 7.43 0.72 6.21
C GLU A 108 6.67 1.41 7.35
N LEU A 109 5.33 1.44 7.29
CA LEU A 109 4.49 1.99 8.35
C LEU A 109 4.67 1.25 9.69
N ARG A 110 4.99 -0.06 9.67
CA ARG A 110 5.31 -0.80 10.90
C ARG A 110 6.62 -0.36 11.55
N LYS A 111 7.59 0.08 10.75
CA LYS A 111 8.89 0.62 11.21
C LYS A 111 8.77 2.06 11.69
N LEU A 112 7.77 2.80 11.21
CA LEU A 112 7.51 4.19 11.60
C LEU A 112 6.72 4.29 12.91
N GLY A 113 7.15 5.19 13.80
CA GLY A 113 6.46 5.47 15.06
C GLY A 113 5.26 6.41 14.90
N LYS A 114 4.36 6.42 15.90
CA LYS A 114 3.14 7.25 15.95
C LYS A 114 3.34 8.72 15.57
N LYS A 115 4.47 9.32 15.99
CA LYS A 115 4.84 10.72 15.70
C LYS A 115 5.10 10.96 14.21
N ALA A 116 5.80 10.04 13.54
CA ALA A 116 6.10 10.14 12.12
C ALA A 116 4.85 9.95 11.26
N VAL A 117 3.94 9.06 11.68
CA VAL A 117 2.70 8.80 10.94
C VAL A 117 1.74 9.99 11.01
N ARG A 118 1.62 10.64 12.18
CA ARG A 118 0.85 11.89 12.32
C ARG A 118 1.44 13.05 11.52
N ALA A 119 2.76 13.14 11.44
CA ALA A 119 3.42 14.15 10.61
C ALA A 119 3.12 13.98 9.12
N ARG A 120 3.04 12.72 8.63
CA ARG A 120 2.62 12.44 7.25
C ARG A 120 1.16 12.83 7.01
N LEU A 121 0.26 12.46 7.91
CA LEU A 121 -1.16 12.80 7.80
C LEU A 121 -1.40 14.33 7.82
N GLY A 122 -0.60 15.09 8.57
CA GLY A 122 -0.65 16.55 8.58
C GLY A 122 -0.06 17.24 7.34
N GLY A 123 0.78 16.54 6.56
CA GLY A 123 1.38 17.06 5.32
C GLY A 123 0.66 16.62 4.04
N GLU A 124 -0.07 15.50 4.08
CA GLU A 124 -0.69 14.86 2.91
C GLU A 124 -2.13 15.34 2.64
N ALA A 125 -2.70 16.17 3.52
CA ALA A 125 -4.04 16.75 3.37
C ALA A 125 -4.21 17.66 2.14
N VAL A 126 -3.12 17.97 1.43
CA VAL A 126 -3.12 18.88 0.26
C VAL A 126 -3.09 18.19 -1.11
N GLU A 127 -2.84 16.87 -1.22
CA GLU A 127 -2.78 16.21 -2.55
C GLU A 127 -3.85 15.14 -2.83
N ALA A 128 -4.55 14.62 -1.82
CA ALA A 128 -5.44 13.46 -2.01
C ALA A 128 -6.85 13.78 -2.56
N VAL A 129 -7.16 15.04 -2.87
CA VAL A 129 -8.51 15.43 -3.34
C VAL A 129 -8.65 15.35 -4.87
N GLU A 130 -7.56 15.28 -5.64
CA GLU A 130 -7.62 15.42 -7.10
C GLU A 130 -7.84 14.09 -7.88
N GLU A 131 -7.45 12.91 -7.36
CA GLU A 131 -7.50 11.65 -8.13
C GLU A 131 -8.62 10.66 -7.71
N ALA A 132 -9.70 11.14 -7.09
CA ALA A 132 -10.87 10.30 -6.74
C ALA A 132 -12.16 10.67 -7.52
N ALA A 133 -12.05 11.49 -8.57
CA ALA A 133 -13.16 11.88 -9.44
C ALA A 133 -13.17 11.08 -10.76
N ALA A 134 -13.60 9.82 -10.73
CA ALA A 134 -14.10 9.12 -11.93
C ALA A 134 -15.24 8.15 -11.56
N PRO A 135 -16.44 8.28 -12.17
CA PRO A 135 -17.66 7.69 -11.64
C PRO A 135 -17.79 6.17 -11.89
N LYS A 136 -18.43 5.52 -10.91
CA LYS A 136 -18.74 4.09 -10.85
C LYS A 136 -19.63 3.66 -12.04
N ARG A 137 -19.18 2.68 -12.84
CA ARG A 137 -20.06 1.93 -13.75
C ARG A 137 -21.06 1.08 -12.94
N PRO A 138 -22.37 1.08 -13.26
CA PRO A 138 -23.33 0.23 -12.58
C PRO A 138 -23.03 -1.26 -12.86
N ARG A 139 -22.96 -2.08 -11.80
CA ARG A 139 -22.79 -3.53 -11.93
C ARG A 139 -24.11 -4.17 -12.35
N LYS A 140 -24.12 -4.79 -13.54
CA LYS A 140 -25.21 -5.60 -14.09
C LYS A 140 -25.52 -6.77 -13.13
N PRO A 141 -26.79 -7.13 -12.86
CA PRO A 141 -27.11 -8.23 -11.96
C PRO A 141 -26.65 -9.56 -12.55
N ARG A 142 -25.91 -10.37 -11.75
CA ARG A 142 -25.50 -11.72 -12.15
C ARG A 142 -26.72 -12.64 -12.09
N LYS A 143 -27.08 -13.23 -13.23
CA LYS A 143 -28.14 -14.23 -13.37
C LYS A 143 -27.82 -15.46 -12.50
N ALA A 144 -28.81 -15.91 -11.73
CA ALA A 144 -28.74 -17.05 -10.83
C ALA A 144 -28.54 -18.39 -11.58
N ALA A 145 -28.04 -19.35 -10.83
CA ALA A 145 -27.44 -20.62 -11.22
C ALA A 145 -28.37 -21.62 -11.91
N GLU A 146 -27.77 -22.50 -12.72
CA GLU A 146 -28.33 -23.82 -13.00
C GLU A 146 -27.19 -24.85 -12.99
N ALA A 147 -27.10 -25.60 -11.88
CA ALA A 147 -26.15 -26.69 -11.69
C ALA A 147 -26.83 -28.00 -12.11
N LYS A 148 -26.34 -28.64 -13.17
CA LYS A 148 -26.76 -29.99 -13.56
C LYS A 148 -25.99 -31.03 -12.72
N PRO A 149 -26.62 -32.01 -12.07
CA PRO A 149 -25.89 -33.10 -11.45
C PRO A 149 -25.53 -34.19 -12.47
N SER A 150 -24.23 -34.48 -12.58
CA SER A 150 -23.67 -35.64 -13.26
C SER A 150 -23.84 -36.89 -12.38
N ARG A 151 -24.60 -37.89 -12.85
CA ARG A 151 -24.64 -39.23 -12.23
C ARG A 151 -23.68 -40.18 -12.95
N THR A 152 -22.61 -40.55 -12.27
CA THR A 152 -21.66 -41.60 -12.64
C THR A 152 -22.23 -43.01 -12.38
N ARG A 153 -21.87 -43.97 -13.26
CA ARG A 153 -22.17 -45.43 -13.30
C ARG A 153 -21.59 -46.15 -12.06
N ARG A 154 -21.96 -47.35 -11.56
CA ARG A 154 -22.27 -48.74 -12.08
C ARG A 154 -22.41 -49.65 -10.79
N PRO A 155 -22.47 -51.02 -10.75
CA PRO A 155 -22.85 -52.09 -11.71
C PRO A 155 -23.78 -53.25 -11.16
N ARG A 156 -24.35 -54.02 -12.11
CA ARG A 156 -24.64 -55.50 -12.22
C ARG A 156 -25.17 -56.38 -11.07
N LYS A 157 -26.25 -57.13 -11.37
CA LYS A 157 -26.46 -58.62 -11.44
C LYS A 157 -28.00 -58.84 -11.49
N SER A 158 -28.64 -59.86 -12.06
CA SER A 158 -28.33 -61.06 -12.87
C SER A 158 -29.68 -61.55 -13.47
N ALA A 159 -29.60 -62.38 -14.50
CA ALA A 159 -30.70 -62.92 -15.32
C ALA A 159 -31.74 -63.79 -14.56
N THR A 160 -32.96 -63.90 -15.12
CA THR A 160 -33.51 -65.11 -15.78
C THR A 160 -34.78 -64.76 -16.57
N ALA A 161 -34.99 -65.49 -17.67
CA ALA A 161 -36.10 -65.41 -18.62
C ALA A 161 -37.38 -66.08 -18.11
N ASP A 162 -38.53 -65.73 -18.70
CA ASP A 162 -39.60 -66.62 -19.23
C ASP A 162 -40.82 -65.73 -19.63
N THR A 163 -41.24 -65.57 -20.89
CA THR A 163 -42.10 -66.40 -21.78
C THR A 163 -43.61 -66.06 -21.70
N ALA A 164 -44.26 -66.07 -22.89
CA ALA A 164 -45.70 -66.06 -23.23
C ALA A 164 -46.41 -64.69 -23.31
N VAL A 165 -46.89 -64.19 -24.47
CA VAL A 165 -47.84 -64.71 -25.50
C VAL A 165 -49.32 -64.44 -25.11
N GLU A 166 -49.91 -63.51 -25.88
CA GLU A 166 -51.29 -63.50 -26.42
C GLU A 166 -52.52 -63.39 -25.50
N ALA A 167 -53.26 -62.28 -25.65
CA ALA A 167 -54.71 -62.23 -25.87
C ALA A 167 -55.13 -60.78 -26.21
#